data_AF-A0A5R8Y7V8-F1
#
_entry.id   AF-A0A5R8Y7V8-F1
#
_cell.length_a   1.000
_cell.length_b   1.000
_cell.length_c   1.000
_cell.angle_alpha   90.00
_cell.angle_beta   90.00
_cell.angle_gamma   90.00
#
_symmetry.space_group_name_H-M   'P 1'
#
loop_
_entity.id
_entity.type
_entity.pdbx_description
1 polymer ?
#
loop_
_entity_poly.entity_id
_entity_poly.type
_entity_poly.pdbx_seq_one_letter_code
_entity_poly.pdbx_strand_id
1 'polypeptide(L)'
;MSRVRHHALKQWASNASPGVNQTRRGEGVNGMLKLSITERDLLVHANWAVLGLCGTAFLLEGFATDSFLLSLVGICVIVAGFIAHMVINAIAGTAFSSGETALGMGLFGIAILVFIAAWLQGALSMSDYWSGLALFAVLTVGLPVYMATRYGLRGAFSHFHKTHDPMGKAGK
;
A
#
# COMPACT_ATOMS: atom_id res chain seq x y z
N MET A 1 26.57 -9.34 59.77
CA MET A 1 25.20 -9.51 59.21
C MET A 1 24.47 -8.18 58.91
N SER A 2 25.15 -7.07 58.57
CA SER A 2 24.47 -5.77 58.29
C SER A 2 24.43 -5.34 56.82
N ARG A 3 25.21 -5.95 55.91
CA ARG A 3 25.21 -5.57 54.48
C ARG A 3 24.03 -6.11 53.67
N VAL A 4 23.45 -7.25 54.08
CA VAL A 4 22.36 -7.89 53.31
C VAL A 4 21.05 -7.10 53.44
N ARG A 5 20.80 -6.47 54.59
CA ARG A 5 19.60 -5.63 54.78
C ARG A 5 19.61 -4.34 53.96
N HIS A 6 20.79 -3.76 53.68
CA HIS A 6 20.88 -2.56 52.84
C HIS A 6 20.57 -2.82 51.36
N HIS A 7 20.84 -4.04 50.86
CA HIS A 7 20.49 -4.39 49.48
C HIS A 7 18.99 -4.66 49.31
N ALA A 8 18.36 -5.35 50.27
CA ALA A 8 16.92 -5.63 50.21
C ALA A 8 16.05 -4.35 50.29
N LEU A 9 16.47 -3.36 51.09
CA LEU A 9 15.74 -2.09 51.21
C LEU A 9 15.84 -1.21 49.96
N LYS A 10 16.96 -1.24 49.23
CA LYS A 10 17.08 -0.56 47.92
C LYS A 10 16.18 -1.20 46.87
N GLN A 11 16.07 -2.52 46.89
CA GLN A 11 15.26 -3.28 45.92
C GLN A 11 13.75 -3.16 46.19
N TRP A 12 13.35 -2.98 47.44
CA TRP A 12 11.96 -2.66 47.80
C TRP A 12 11.59 -1.21 47.42
N ALA A 13 12.49 -0.23 47.64
CA ALA A 13 12.24 1.17 47.27
C ALA A 13 12.10 1.37 45.75
N SER A 14 12.79 0.59 44.91
CA SER A 14 12.61 0.64 43.45
C SER A 14 11.28 0.05 42.97
N ASN A 15 10.70 -0.88 43.71
CA ASN A 15 9.44 -1.55 43.36
C ASN A 15 8.20 -0.90 43.99
N ALA A 16 8.38 0.04 44.92
CA ALA A 16 7.31 0.68 45.69
C ALA A 16 6.80 2.02 45.12
N SER A 17 7.04 2.32 43.84
CA SER A 17 6.30 3.37 43.11
C SER A 17 5.29 2.77 42.13
N PRO A 18 4.12 2.30 42.62
CA PRO A 18 2.98 2.07 41.77
C PRO A 18 2.34 3.42 41.44
N GLY A 19 2.58 3.89 40.23
CA GLY A 19 1.77 4.94 39.65
C GLY A 19 2.58 6.05 39.04
N VAL A 20 2.85 5.89 37.74
CA VAL A 20 2.69 7.02 36.82
C VAL A 20 2.10 6.46 35.53
N ASN A 21 0.77 6.45 35.49
CA ASN A 21 -0.07 6.33 34.30
C ASN A 21 0.08 7.63 33.46
N GLN A 22 1.28 7.93 32.94
CA GLN A 22 1.58 9.13 32.11
C GLN A 22 1.50 8.89 30.60
N THR A 23 0.76 7.89 30.13
CA THR A 23 0.46 7.77 28.69
C THR A 23 -1.00 8.01 28.35
N ARG A 24 -1.82 8.49 29.29
CA ARG A 24 -3.27 8.70 29.06
C ARG A 24 -3.75 10.16 29.19
N ARG A 25 -2.86 11.14 29.04
CA ARG A 25 -3.22 12.57 29.18
C ARG A 25 -2.51 13.50 28.19
N GLY A 26 -2.27 12.99 26.97
CA GLY A 26 -1.83 13.78 25.81
C GLY A 26 -2.57 13.43 24.51
N GLU A 27 -3.40 12.39 24.51
CA GLU A 27 -4.10 11.87 23.32
C GLU A 27 -5.44 12.56 23.03
N GLY A 28 -5.86 13.50 23.88
CA GLY A 28 -7.23 14.04 23.84
C GLY A 28 -7.50 15.16 22.84
N VAL A 29 -6.48 15.75 22.20
CA VAL A 29 -6.69 16.93 21.33
C VAL A 29 -5.91 16.88 20.01
N ASN A 30 -4.84 16.09 19.89
CA ASN A 30 -4.11 15.87 18.62
C ASN A 30 -4.41 14.52 17.94
N GLY A 31 -5.28 13.69 18.53
CA GLY A 31 -5.64 12.36 18.03
C GLY A 31 -6.81 12.33 17.04
N MET A 32 -7.39 13.47 16.68
CA MET A 32 -8.68 13.51 15.98
C MET A 32 -8.61 13.32 14.45
N LEU A 33 -7.43 13.18 13.86
CA LEU A 33 -7.27 13.01 12.40
C LEU A 33 -6.11 12.06 12.01
N LYS A 34 -5.97 10.91 12.67
CA LYS A 34 -5.15 9.80 12.13
C LYS A 34 -5.87 8.49 12.36
N LEU A 35 -6.24 7.82 11.25
CA LEU A 35 -6.72 6.45 11.25
C LEU A 35 -5.70 5.55 11.95
N SER A 36 -6.16 4.66 12.82
CA SER A 36 -5.30 3.59 13.32
C SER A 36 -4.87 2.67 12.17
N ILE A 37 -3.75 1.97 12.34
CA ILE A 37 -3.22 1.06 11.31
C ILE A 37 -4.25 -0.02 10.97
N THR A 38 -4.92 -0.57 11.97
CA THR A 38 -5.97 -1.60 11.82
C THR A 38 -7.17 -1.09 11.02
N GLU A 39 -7.64 0.12 11.29
CA GLU A 39 -8.76 0.71 10.54
C GLU A 39 -8.38 0.96 9.08
N ARG A 40 -7.15 1.44 8.82
CA ARG A 40 -6.63 1.59 7.45
C ARG A 40 -6.60 0.24 6.73
N ASP A 41 -6.03 -0.78 7.35
CA ASP A 41 -5.94 -2.12 6.77
C ASP A 41 -7.34 -2.64 6.41
N LEU A 42 -8.31 -2.51 7.32
CA LEU A 42 -9.69 -2.94 7.08
C LEU A 42 -10.35 -2.17 5.92
N LEU A 43 -10.18 -0.84 5.86
CA LEU A 43 -10.73 -0.01 4.79
C LEU A 43 -10.14 -0.37 3.42
N VAL A 44 -8.83 -0.61 3.34
CA VAL A 44 -8.18 -1.04 2.10
C VAL A 44 -8.72 -2.39 1.65
N HIS A 45 -8.84 -3.35 2.56
CA HIS A 45 -9.37 -4.68 2.24
C HIS A 45 -10.84 -4.60 1.82
N ALA A 46 -11.68 -3.84 2.53
CA ALA A 46 -13.08 -3.63 2.17
C ALA A 46 -13.23 -2.95 0.80
N ASN A 47 -12.39 -1.95 0.51
CA ASN A 47 -12.34 -1.28 -0.77
C ASN A 47 -12.06 -2.26 -1.92
N TRP A 48 -11.05 -3.12 -1.79
CA TRP A 48 -10.74 -4.12 -2.82
C TRP A 48 -11.75 -5.26 -2.87
N ALA A 49 -12.35 -5.65 -1.76
CA ALA A 49 -13.43 -6.63 -1.74
C ALA A 49 -14.65 -6.14 -2.52
N VAL A 50 -15.01 -4.85 -2.43
CA VAL A 50 -16.16 -4.30 -3.16
C VAL A 50 -15.75 -3.90 -4.58
N LEU A 51 -14.88 -2.91 -4.73
CA LEU A 51 -14.55 -2.35 -6.04
C LEU A 51 -13.67 -3.28 -6.87
N GLY A 52 -12.75 -4.01 -6.23
CA GLY A 52 -11.93 -5.00 -6.92
C GLY A 52 -12.76 -6.16 -7.47
N LEU A 53 -13.65 -6.76 -6.66
CA LEU A 53 -14.51 -7.84 -7.13
C LEU A 53 -15.55 -7.35 -8.15
N CYS A 54 -16.21 -6.21 -7.90
CA CYS A 54 -17.17 -5.65 -8.87
C CYS A 54 -16.49 -5.31 -10.20
N GLY A 55 -15.34 -4.66 -10.18
CA GLY A 55 -14.60 -4.31 -11.39
C GLY A 55 -14.13 -5.55 -12.15
N THR A 56 -13.65 -6.57 -11.45
CA THR A 56 -13.26 -7.84 -12.06
C THR A 56 -14.48 -8.58 -12.63
N ALA A 57 -15.63 -8.57 -11.95
CA ALA A 57 -16.85 -9.18 -12.45
C ALA A 57 -17.32 -8.54 -13.76
N PHE A 58 -17.37 -7.21 -13.84
CA PHE A 58 -17.71 -6.50 -15.08
C PHE A 58 -16.68 -6.74 -16.19
N LEU A 59 -15.39 -6.83 -15.83
CA LEU A 59 -14.34 -7.13 -16.80
C LEU A 59 -14.52 -8.53 -17.40
N LEU A 60 -14.72 -9.54 -16.55
CA LEU A 60 -14.94 -10.93 -16.97
C LEU A 60 -16.23 -11.10 -17.73
N GLU A 61 -17.31 -10.41 -17.34
CA GLU A 61 -18.56 -10.39 -18.10
C GLU A 61 -18.35 -9.77 -19.48
N GLY A 62 -17.54 -8.71 -19.58
CA GLY A 62 -17.16 -8.12 -20.86
C GLY A 62 -16.42 -9.10 -21.76
N PHE A 63 -15.54 -9.95 -21.21
CA PHE A 63 -14.90 -11.03 -21.97
C PHE A 63 -15.89 -12.12 -22.38
N ALA A 64 -16.78 -12.53 -21.47
CA ALA A 64 -17.76 -13.58 -21.75
C ALA A 64 -18.79 -13.16 -22.82
N THR A 65 -19.08 -11.86 -22.91
CA THR A 65 -20.05 -11.28 -23.86
C THR A 65 -19.40 -10.64 -25.09
N ASP A 66 -18.07 -10.70 -25.22
CA ASP A 66 -17.29 -10.05 -26.28
C ASP A 66 -17.58 -8.54 -26.42
N SER A 67 -17.77 -7.86 -25.28
CA SER A 67 -18.20 -6.47 -25.17
C SER A 67 -17.14 -5.57 -24.55
N PHE A 68 -16.43 -4.85 -25.40
CA PHE A 68 -15.41 -3.87 -24.98
C PHE A 68 -15.95 -2.80 -24.02
N LEU A 69 -17.18 -2.32 -24.24
CA LEU A 69 -17.79 -1.30 -23.37
C LEU A 69 -18.00 -1.81 -21.95
N LEU A 70 -18.40 -3.08 -21.81
CA LEU A 70 -18.62 -3.68 -20.49
C LEU A 70 -17.30 -3.93 -19.78
N SER A 71 -16.28 -4.39 -20.51
CA SER A 71 -14.91 -4.46 -19.99
C SER A 71 -14.39 -3.09 -19.54
N LEU A 72 -14.67 -2.02 -20.30
CA LEU A 72 -14.24 -0.66 -19.97
C LEU A 72 -14.89 -0.16 -18.67
N VAL A 73 -16.18 -0.49 -18.43
CA VAL A 73 -16.83 -0.21 -17.15
C VAL A 73 -16.11 -0.92 -16.01
N GLY A 74 -15.76 -2.20 -16.19
CA GLY A 74 -14.97 -2.95 -15.23
C GLY A 74 -13.61 -2.31 -14.93
N ILE A 75 -12.88 -1.89 -15.97
CA ILE A 75 -11.61 -1.17 -15.85
C ILE A 75 -11.79 0.14 -15.07
N CYS A 76 -12.82 0.94 -15.38
CA CYS A 76 -13.12 2.17 -14.66
C CYS A 76 -13.39 1.93 -13.17
N VAL A 77 -14.08 0.83 -12.82
CA VAL A 77 -14.33 0.45 -11.42
C VAL A 77 -13.03 0.03 -10.72
N ILE A 78 -12.15 -0.72 -11.39
CA ILE A 78 -10.82 -1.07 -10.87
C ILE A 78 -9.99 0.20 -10.61
N VAL A 79 -10.01 1.16 -11.54
CA VAL A 79 -9.36 2.46 -11.39
C VAL A 79 -9.91 3.23 -10.20
N ALA A 80 -11.24 3.26 -10.04
CA ALA A 80 -11.87 3.88 -8.88
C ALA A 80 -11.43 3.22 -7.57
N GLY A 81 -11.30 1.89 -7.54
CA GLY A 81 -10.76 1.14 -6.39
C GLY A 81 -9.31 1.51 -6.07
N PHE A 82 -8.47 1.68 -7.09
CA PHE A 82 -7.10 2.15 -6.91
C PHE A 82 -7.06 3.60 -6.38
N ILE A 83 -7.87 4.50 -6.92
CA ILE A 83 -7.98 5.89 -6.46
C ILE A 83 -8.45 5.95 -5.00
N ALA A 84 -9.46 5.18 -4.64
CA ALA A 84 -9.94 5.09 -3.26
C ALA A 84 -8.85 4.59 -2.31
N HIS A 85 -8.04 3.60 -2.69
CA HIS A 85 -6.88 3.18 -1.92
C HIS A 85 -5.86 4.33 -1.75
N MET A 86 -5.57 5.09 -2.80
CA MET A 86 -4.70 6.28 -2.69
C MET A 86 -5.24 7.30 -1.70
N VAL A 87 -6.56 7.56 -1.71
CA VAL A 87 -7.23 8.48 -0.78
C VAL A 87 -7.15 7.95 0.66
N ILE A 88 -7.39 6.67 0.90
CA ILE A 88 -7.25 6.03 2.22
C ILE A 88 -5.83 6.23 2.76
N ASN A 89 -4.81 5.95 1.93
CA ASN A 89 -3.41 6.15 2.30
C ASN A 89 -3.06 7.63 2.53
N ALA A 90 -3.70 8.54 1.80
CA ALA A 90 -3.54 9.97 2.01
C ALA A 90 -4.09 10.42 3.36
N ILE A 91 -5.30 9.99 3.73
CA ILE A 91 -5.95 10.31 5.02
C ILE A 91 -5.19 9.67 6.19
N ALA A 92 -4.71 8.43 6.03
CA ALA A 92 -3.91 7.75 7.06
C ALA A 92 -2.47 8.30 7.18
N GLY A 93 -2.01 9.10 6.21
CA GLY A 93 -0.63 9.60 6.17
C GLY A 93 0.41 8.50 5.94
N THR A 94 0.03 7.41 5.27
CA THR A 94 0.88 6.24 4.98
C THR A 94 1.19 6.11 3.49
N ALA A 95 2.09 5.20 3.16
CA ALA A 95 2.30 4.72 1.79
C ALA A 95 1.83 3.26 1.71
N PHE A 96 1.89 2.67 0.50
CA PHE A 96 1.67 1.23 0.33
C PHE A 96 2.65 0.45 1.19
N SER A 97 2.13 -0.54 1.92
CA SER A 97 2.95 -1.51 2.64
C SER A 97 3.64 -2.46 1.66
N SER A 98 4.68 -3.15 2.14
CA SER A 98 5.37 -4.18 1.37
C SER A 98 4.43 -5.32 0.97
N GLY A 99 3.48 -5.69 1.84
CA GLY A 99 2.49 -6.73 1.56
C GLY A 99 1.50 -6.33 0.46
N GLU A 100 0.97 -5.12 0.52
CA GLU A 100 0.06 -4.60 -0.52
C GLU A 100 0.75 -4.47 -1.88
N THR A 101 1.99 -4.00 -1.87
CA THR A 101 2.80 -3.87 -3.08
C THR A 101 3.09 -5.25 -3.68
N ALA A 102 3.47 -6.23 -2.85
CA ALA A 102 3.69 -7.60 -3.29
C ALA A 102 2.42 -8.24 -3.84
N LEU A 103 1.27 -8.04 -3.20
CA LEU A 103 -0.03 -8.54 -3.66
C LEU A 103 -0.43 -7.90 -5.00
N GLY A 104 -0.31 -6.58 -5.13
CA GLY A 104 -0.61 -5.86 -6.37
C GLY A 104 0.28 -6.30 -7.52
N MET A 105 1.60 -6.37 -7.31
CA MET A 105 2.56 -6.80 -8.33
C MET A 105 2.40 -8.27 -8.69
N GLY A 106 2.12 -9.13 -7.69
CA GLY A 106 1.87 -10.55 -7.90
C GLY A 106 0.63 -10.80 -8.77
N LEU A 107 -0.50 -10.16 -8.44
CA LEU A 107 -1.73 -10.25 -9.23
C LEU A 107 -1.54 -9.69 -10.64
N PHE A 108 -0.86 -8.54 -10.77
CA PHE A 108 -0.55 -7.96 -12.08
C PHE A 108 0.31 -8.88 -12.94
N GLY A 109 1.37 -9.47 -12.37
CA GLY A 109 2.24 -10.42 -13.07
C GLY A 109 1.49 -11.67 -13.52
N ILE A 110 0.65 -12.25 -12.65
CA ILE A 110 -0.19 -13.41 -13.00
C ILE A 110 -1.15 -13.04 -14.13
N ALA A 111 -1.81 -11.89 -14.06
CA ALA A 111 -2.74 -11.44 -15.10
C ALA A 111 -2.04 -11.28 -16.47
N ILE A 112 -0.83 -10.72 -16.50
CA ILE A 112 -0.03 -10.62 -17.73
C ILE A 112 0.28 -12.02 -18.29
N LEU A 113 0.73 -12.95 -17.44
CA LEU A 113 1.08 -14.30 -17.89
C LEU A 113 -0.13 -15.03 -18.47
N VAL A 114 -1.29 -14.92 -17.81
CA VAL A 114 -2.55 -15.50 -18.31
C VAL A 114 -2.95 -14.88 -19.64
N PHE A 115 -2.85 -13.55 -19.78
CA PHE A 115 -3.17 -12.86 -21.02
C PHE A 115 -2.24 -13.29 -22.18
N ILE A 116 -0.93 -13.36 -21.94
CA ILE A 116 0.05 -13.83 -22.94
C ILE A 116 -0.27 -15.28 -23.34
N ALA A 117 -0.57 -16.15 -22.38
CA ALA A 117 -0.92 -17.54 -22.66
C ALA A 117 -2.21 -17.65 -23.51
N ALA A 118 -3.24 -16.84 -23.21
CA ALA A 118 -4.48 -16.79 -23.98
C ALA A 118 -4.24 -16.25 -25.40
N TRP A 119 -3.41 -15.22 -25.54
CA TRP A 119 -3.01 -14.65 -26.83
C TRP A 119 -2.26 -15.66 -27.69
N LEU A 120 -1.29 -16.39 -27.14
CA LEU A 120 -0.53 -17.42 -27.85
C LEU A 120 -1.39 -18.59 -28.32
N GLN A 121 -2.49 -18.87 -27.63
CA GLN A 121 -3.47 -19.90 -28.01
C GLN A 121 -4.45 -19.41 -29.09
N GLY A 122 -4.44 -18.12 -29.43
CA GLY A 122 -5.43 -17.52 -30.32
C GLY A 122 -6.85 -17.51 -29.72
N ALA A 123 -6.96 -17.59 -28.39
CA ALA A 123 -8.24 -17.67 -27.69
C ALA A 123 -8.88 -16.30 -27.44
N LEU A 124 -8.17 -15.21 -27.71
CA LEU A 124 -8.64 -13.85 -27.51
C LEU A 124 -9.36 -13.33 -28.75
N SER A 125 -10.59 -12.84 -28.57
CA SER A 125 -11.23 -12.02 -29.58
C SER A 125 -10.49 -10.69 -29.73
N MET A 126 -10.84 -9.93 -30.77
CA MET A 126 -10.31 -8.57 -30.94
C MET A 126 -10.71 -7.67 -29.76
N SER A 127 -11.92 -7.84 -29.22
CA SER A 127 -12.41 -7.00 -28.13
C SER A 127 -11.69 -7.32 -26.81
N ASP A 128 -11.47 -8.61 -26.52
CA ASP A 128 -10.73 -9.08 -25.35
C ASP A 128 -9.28 -8.59 -25.37
N TYR A 129 -8.66 -8.62 -26.55
CA TYR A 129 -7.30 -8.13 -26.75
C TYR A 129 -7.18 -6.64 -26.39
N TRP A 130 -8.06 -5.78 -26.92
CA TRP A 130 -8.05 -4.35 -26.61
C TRP A 130 -8.41 -4.06 -25.16
N SER A 131 -9.37 -4.78 -24.59
CA SER A 131 -9.75 -4.67 -23.18
C SER A 131 -8.59 -5.02 -22.24
N GLY A 132 -7.89 -6.13 -22.50
CA GLY A 132 -6.70 -6.53 -21.74
C GLY A 132 -5.58 -5.50 -21.86
N LEU A 133 -5.30 -5.02 -23.08
CA LEU A 133 -4.29 -3.98 -23.29
C LEU A 133 -4.63 -2.68 -22.58
N ALA A 134 -5.90 -2.26 -22.60
CA ALA A 134 -6.37 -1.07 -21.89
C ALA A 134 -6.18 -1.22 -20.37
N LEU A 135 -6.53 -2.38 -19.80
CA LEU A 135 -6.30 -2.67 -18.38
C LEU A 135 -4.82 -2.54 -18.02
N PHE A 136 -3.93 -3.21 -18.76
CA PHE A 136 -2.49 -3.17 -18.45
C PHE A 136 -1.87 -1.79 -18.65
N ALA A 137 -2.29 -1.04 -19.67
CA ALA A 137 -1.84 0.32 -19.89
C ALA A 137 -2.21 1.21 -18.70
N VAL A 138 -3.45 1.14 -18.23
CA VAL A 138 -3.93 1.93 -17.10
C VAL A 138 -3.21 1.56 -15.81
N LEU A 139 -3.03 0.27 -15.51
CA LEU A 139 -2.31 -0.18 -14.31
C LEU A 139 -0.84 0.23 -14.33
N THR A 140 -0.18 0.13 -15.49
CA THR A 140 1.23 0.50 -15.66
C THR A 140 1.43 2.01 -15.51
N VAL A 141 0.52 2.83 -16.04
CA VAL A 141 0.59 4.29 -15.94
C VAL A 141 0.15 4.80 -14.56
N GLY A 142 -0.76 4.08 -13.88
CA GLY A 142 -1.28 4.49 -12.58
C GLY A 142 -0.20 4.64 -11.49
N LEU A 143 0.81 3.77 -11.50
CA LEU A 143 1.89 3.81 -10.51
C LEU A 143 2.82 5.05 -10.69
N PRO A 144 3.36 5.36 -11.88
CA PRO A 144 4.06 6.61 -12.14
C PRO A 144 3.23 7.86 -11.80
N VAL A 145 1.93 7.86 -12.13
CA VAL A 145 1.03 8.97 -11.80
C VAL A 145 0.90 9.13 -10.28
N TYR A 146 0.77 8.03 -9.55
CA TYR A 146 0.80 8.06 -8.07
C TYR A 146 2.11 8.64 -7.54
N MET A 147 3.26 8.21 -8.05
CA MET A 147 4.54 8.74 -7.60
C MET A 147 4.67 10.24 -7.87
N ALA A 148 4.24 10.69 -9.06
CA ALA A 148 4.26 12.09 -9.44
C ALA A 148 3.35 12.96 -8.56
N THR A 149 2.17 12.45 -8.20
CA THR A 149 1.18 13.18 -7.36
C THR A 149 1.54 13.20 -5.88
N ARG A 150 2.08 12.10 -5.34
CA ARG A 150 2.39 11.95 -3.90
C ARG A 150 3.73 12.59 -3.50
N TYR A 151 4.78 12.36 -4.29
CA TYR A 151 6.14 12.78 -3.93
C TYR A 151 6.62 14.01 -4.72
N GLY A 152 5.85 14.44 -5.73
CA GLY A 152 6.24 15.48 -6.67
C GLY A 152 7.36 15.03 -7.60
N LEU A 153 7.41 15.57 -8.83
CA LEU A 153 8.51 15.30 -9.78
C LEU A 153 9.90 15.67 -9.20
N ARG A 154 9.95 16.56 -8.19
CA ARG A 154 11.17 17.03 -7.52
C ARG A 154 11.68 16.12 -6.38
N GLY A 155 10.84 15.32 -5.74
CA GLY A 155 11.26 14.40 -4.68
C GLY A 155 12.02 13.17 -5.20
N ALA A 156 11.65 12.69 -6.39
CA ALA A 156 12.26 11.52 -7.03
C ALA A 156 13.73 11.73 -7.39
N PHE A 157 14.16 12.96 -7.74
CA PHE A 157 15.55 13.27 -8.05
C PHE A 157 16.43 13.51 -6.81
N SER A 158 15.83 13.86 -5.66
CA SER A 158 16.59 14.15 -4.44
C SER A 158 17.23 12.91 -3.81
N HIS A 159 16.75 11.70 -4.11
CA HIS A 159 17.31 10.47 -3.54
C HIS A 159 18.49 9.88 -4.34
N PHE A 160 18.70 10.36 -5.56
CA PHE A 160 19.85 10.00 -6.39
C PHE A 160 21.10 10.84 -6.12
N HIS A 161 21.04 11.82 -5.20
CA HIS A 161 22.15 12.72 -4.84
C HIS A 161 22.83 12.37 -3.51
N LYS A 162 22.80 11.10 -3.06
CA LYS A 162 23.73 10.70 -1.99
C LYS A 162 25.14 10.67 -2.55
N THR A 163 25.82 11.80 -2.44
CA THR A 163 27.26 11.95 -2.63
C THR A 163 27.96 10.85 -1.84
N HIS A 164 28.70 10.00 -2.55
CA HIS A 164 29.76 9.19 -1.97
C HIS A 164 30.66 10.14 -1.18
N ASP A 165 30.68 10.05 0.14
CA ASP A 165 31.65 10.74 0.97
C ASP A 165 32.91 9.87 1.01
N PRO A 166 34.01 10.22 0.32
CA PRO A 166 35.22 9.43 0.33
C PRO A 166 36.07 9.91 1.51
N MET A 167 35.71 9.54 2.74
CA MET A 167 36.60 9.73 3.89
C MET A 167 36.86 8.42 4.62
N GLY A 168 37.38 7.45 3.87
CA GLY A 168 38.36 6.50 4.39
C GLY A 168 39.75 7.11 4.27
N LYS A 169 40.22 7.83 5.31
CA LYS A 169 41.64 8.09 5.62
C LYS A 169 41.76 8.79 6.97
N ALA A 170 41.68 8.01 8.05
CA ALA A 170 42.27 8.38 9.33
C ALA A 170 43.33 7.32 9.66
N GLY A 171 44.49 7.48 9.02
CA GLY A 171 45.72 6.83 9.42
C GLY A 171 46.73 7.90 9.76
N LYS A 172 47.03 8.04 11.05
CA LYS A 172 48.33 8.31 11.66
C LYS A 172 48.16 8.42 13.17
#